data_AF-A0A9Q1CRD7-F1
#
_entry.id   AF-A0A9Q1CRD7-F1
#
_cell.length_a   1.000
_cell.length_b   1.000
_cell.length_c   1.000
_cell.angle_alpha   90.00
_cell.angle_beta   90.00
_cell.angle_gamma   90.00
#
_symmetry.space_group_name_H-M   'P 1'
#
loop_
_entity.id
_entity.type
_entity.pdbx_description
1 polymer ?
#
loop_
_entity_poly.entity_id
_entity_poly.type
_entity_poly.pdbx_seq_one_letter_code
_entity_poly.pdbx_strand_id
1 'polypeptide(L)'
;MIHSLYHTITDLTKRFLKRFMKQELDHAKKGSELAESSFQKLIEDRKNHTKDEEIQIGDDARKEMKSMKSALGKICIEGIYSFYSSTDLYLVKELPFKNKLLEALFCLHPDNRQRKSTVKGIMLVSSSMPCTSNDDMSVIVDEWKIYTEKNIPINAWHEPLKPDTPSRIDRYWAKVLEMKTSTRERKFVHLTCVVRCALALAHSNADTEGSLSINKTMISIDRVALKKETVNGLRLTKGGVKANGGHPRLVPVTRSLLTDYAKARSLYEDKLNKQKLEREEQTKDKLTEEDVEKRAQMEKERKEYLDKLGISREMVDKEEKRVQDQFESANILLGEAEARLKSAIEGKDMHEISVASGLLQIVRQKLEECKTNLEDCRKQKRKLVSDYSKEAKKKR
;
A
#
# COMPACT_ATOMS: atom_id res chain seq x y z
N MET A 1 12.00 13.62 27.92
CA MET A 1 10.62 13.10 27.98
C MET A 1 10.56 11.61 27.70
N ILE A 2 11.28 11.09 26.68
CA ILE A 2 11.25 9.64 26.38
C ILE A 2 11.58 8.73 27.57
N HIS A 3 12.51 9.13 28.44
CA HIS A 3 12.92 8.39 29.65
C HIS A 3 11.82 8.26 30.72
N SER A 4 10.75 9.06 30.66
CA SER A 4 9.60 8.97 31.59
C SER A 4 8.32 8.48 30.91
N LEU A 5 8.31 8.41 29.57
CA LEU A 5 7.10 8.20 28.78
C LEU A 5 6.38 6.90 29.13
N TYR A 6 7.10 5.78 29.26
CA TYR A 6 6.51 4.50 29.64
C TYR A 6 5.74 4.58 30.97
N HIS A 7 6.37 5.22 31.97
CA HIS A 7 5.77 5.40 33.29
C HIS A 7 4.58 6.35 33.23
N THR A 8 4.68 7.46 32.50
CA THR A 8 3.59 8.42 32.34
C THR A 8 2.37 7.79 31.68
N ILE A 9 2.57 6.99 30.62
CA ILE A 9 1.50 6.27 29.94
C ILE A 9 0.86 5.24 30.89
N THR A 10 1.68 4.48 31.62
CA THR A 10 1.19 3.50 32.60
C THR A 10 0.38 4.17 33.72
N ASP A 11 0.88 5.27 34.27
CA ASP A 11 0.18 6.03 35.32
C ASP A 11 -1.13 6.65 34.81
N LEU A 12 -1.14 7.17 33.59
CA LEU A 12 -2.35 7.70 32.95
C LEU A 12 -3.45 6.63 32.89
N THR A 13 -3.14 5.45 32.32
CA THR A 13 -4.11 4.36 32.21
C THR A 13 -4.57 3.88 33.58
N LYS A 14 -3.68 3.75 34.56
CA LYS A 14 -4.06 3.41 35.94
C LYS A 14 -5.00 4.44 36.56
N ARG A 15 -4.79 5.74 36.32
CA ARG A 15 -5.69 6.79 36.82
C ARG A 15 -7.08 6.72 36.19
N PHE A 16 -7.20 6.27 34.95
CA PHE A 16 -8.51 6.04 34.31
C PHE A 16 -9.22 4.82 34.91
N LEU A 17 -8.50 3.69 35.06
CA LEU A 17 -9.04 2.48 35.67
C LEU A 17 -9.57 2.73 37.10
N LYS A 18 -8.84 3.52 37.90
CA LYS A 18 -9.25 3.89 39.27
C LYS A 18 -10.57 4.66 39.37
N ARG A 19 -11.12 5.14 38.26
CA ARG A 19 -12.39 5.88 38.24
C ARG A 19 -13.62 5.00 38.40
N PHE A 20 -13.53 3.72 38.04
CA PHE A 20 -14.69 2.82 38.00
C PHE A 20 -14.37 1.37 38.43
N MET A 21 -13.09 1.02 38.62
CA MET A 21 -12.68 -0.28 39.15
C MET A 21 -12.30 -0.20 40.63
N LYS A 22 -12.57 -1.28 41.37
CA LYS A 22 -12.16 -1.40 42.78
C LYS A 22 -10.65 -1.21 42.92
N GLN A 23 -10.22 -0.43 43.92
CA GLN A 23 -8.80 -0.14 44.18
C GLN A 23 -7.94 -1.40 44.38
N GLU A 24 -8.56 -2.51 44.79
CA GLU A 24 -7.91 -3.80 45.02
C GLU A 24 -7.34 -4.46 43.73
N LEU A 25 -7.70 -3.96 42.54
CA LEU A 25 -7.21 -4.44 41.24
C LEU A 25 -5.97 -3.71 40.70
N ASP A 26 -5.25 -2.91 41.50
CA ASP A 26 -3.96 -2.30 41.12
C ASP A 26 -2.82 -3.34 40.97
N HIS A 27 -3.15 -4.59 40.61
CA HIS A 27 -2.26 -5.75 40.51
C HIS A 27 -1.20 -5.63 39.40
N ALA A 28 -1.44 -4.80 38.39
CA ALA A 28 -0.46 -4.56 37.35
C ALA A 28 0.70 -3.72 37.92
N LYS A 29 1.76 -4.38 38.39
CA LYS A 29 3.00 -3.74 38.86
C LYS A 29 3.77 -3.11 37.72
N LYS A 30 3.52 -3.54 36.47
CA LYS A 30 4.15 -3.03 35.25
C LYS A 30 3.13 -2.74 34.15
N GLY A 31 3.45 -1.80 33.27
CA GLY A 31 2.62 -1.50 32.10
C GLY A 31 2.41 -2.72 31.19
N SER A 32 3.39 -3.63 31.09
CA SER A 32 3.28 -4.86 30.28
C SER A 32 2.15 -5.78 30.74
N GLU A 33 1.88 -5.82 32.04
CA GLU A 33 0.82 -6.64 32.65
C GLU A 33 -0.57 -6.06 32.32
N LEU A 34 -0.67 -4.74 32.09
CA LEU A 34 -1.91 -4.11 31.62
C LEU A 34 -2.30 -4.59 30.22
N ALA A 35 -1.32 -4.96 29.39
CA ALA A 35 -1.51 -5.36 27.99
C ALA A 35 -1.76 -6.86 27.79
N GLU A 36 -1.91 -7.60 28.88
CA GLU A 36 -2.25 -9.01 28.86
C GLU A 36 -3.76 -9.21 28.68
N SER A 37 -4.13 -10.27 27.95
CA SER A 37 -5.55 -10.61 27.74
C SER A 37 -6.27 -11.00 29.02
N SER A 38 -5.53 -11.42 30.04
CA SER A 38 -6.00 -11.60 31.42
C SER A 38 -6.53 -10.30 32.01
N PHE A 39 -5.84 -9.18 31.79
CA PHE A 39 -6.21 -7.87 32.32
C PHE A 39 -7.43 -7.28 31.61
N GLN A 40 -7.54 -7.47 30.29
CA GLN A 40 -8.72 -7.09 29.51
C GLN A 40 -10.01 -7.75 30.05
N LYS A 41 -9.94 -9.04 30.40
CA LYS A 41 -11.07 -9.73 31.02
C LYS A 41 -11.44 -9.17 32.40
N LEU A 42 -10.46 -8.65 33.14
CA LEU A 42 -10.71 -8.02 34.44
C LEU A 42 -11.47 -6.69 34.30
N ILE A 43 -11.20 -5.93 33.23
CA ILE A 43 -11.91 -4.68 32.92
C ILE A 43 -13.38 -4.97 32.56
N GLU A 44 -13.66 -6.06 31.85
CA GLU A 44 -15.01 -6.42 31.40
C GLU A 44 -15.88 -7.04 32.51
N ASP A 45 -15.28 -7.64 33.54
CA ASP A 45 -16.03 -8.28 34.63
C ASP A 45 -16.62 -7.25 35.61
N ARG A 46 -17.95 -7.16 35.62
CA ARG A 46 -18.69 -6.25 36.51
C ARG A 46 -18.41 -6.48 38.01
N LYS A 47 -17.96 -7.68 38.41
CA LYS A 47 -17.58 -7.95 39.82
C LYS A 47 -16.39 -7.11 40.29
N ASN A 48 -15.57 -6.65 39.35
CA ASN A 48 -14.37 -5.87 39.57
C ASN A 48 -14.63 -4.36 39.58
N HIS A 49 -15.83 -3.94 39.19
CA HIS A 49 -16.22 -2.53 39.18
C HIS A 49 -16.58 -2.05 40.58
N THR A 50 -16.41 -0.76 40.84
CA THR A 50 -16.85 -0.09 42.06
C THR A 50 -18.37 -0.13 42.19
N LYS A 51 -18.89 0.31 43.33
CA LYS A 51 -20.34 0.53 43.44
C LYS A 51 -20.77 1.76 42.64
N ASP A 52 -22.04 1.81 42.29
CA ASP A 52 -22.66 2.91 41.52
C ASP A 52 -22.53 4.28 42.20
N GLU A 53 -22.39 4.30 43.53
CA GLU A 53 -22.16 5.53 44.30
C GLU A 53 -20.69 6.00 44.26
N GLU A 54 -19.77 5.07 44.06
CA GLU A 54 -18.32 5.26 44.19
C GLU A 54 -17.63 5.58 42.85
N ILE A 55 -18.30 5.32 41.72
CA ILE A 55 -17.79 5.67 40.40
C ILE A 55 -17.56 7.19 40.28
N GLN A 56 -16.41 7.56 39.71
CA GLN A 56 -16.04 8.96 39.54
C GLN A 56 -16.81 9.58 38.37
N ILE A 57 -17.82 10.36 38.72
CA ILE A 57 -18.68 11.13 37.82
C ILE A 57 -18.71 12.57 38.34
N GLY A 58 -18.74 13.55 37.44
CA GLY A 58 -18.81 14.97 37.82
C GLY A 58 -20.07 15.27 38.65
N ASP A 59 -19.96 16.22 39.59
CA ASP A 59 -21.02 16.52 40.55
C ASP A 59 -22.34 16.94 39.88
N ASP A 60 -22.28 17.69 38.79
CA ASP A 60 -23.47 18.15 38.08
C ASP A 60 -24.19 17.00 37.37
N ALA A 61 -23.46 16.10 36.71
CA ALA A 61 -24.02 14.88 36.13
C ALA A 61 -24.64 13.98 37.21
N ARG A 62 -24.04 13.93 38.42
CA ARG A 62 -24.60 13.17 39.54
C ARG A 62 -25.90 13.80 40.09
N LYS A 63 -26.02 15.12 40.12
CA LYS A 63 -27.26 15.82 40.50
C LYS A 63 -28.37 15.55 39.48
N GLU A 64 -28.07 15.65 38.19
CA GLU A 64 -29.03 15.38 37.12
C GLU A 64 -29.53 13.93 37.18
N MET A 65 -28.63 12.94 37.35
CA MET A 65 -29.03 11.54 37.50
C MET A 65 -29.95 11.27 38.69
N LYS A 66 -29.75 11.96 39.82
CA LYS A 66 -30.65 11.85 40.99
C LYS A 66 -32.05 12.41 40.72
N SER A 67 -32.18 13.38 39.81
CA SER A 67 -33.47 13.96 39.42
C SER A 67 -34.23 13.12 38.39
N MET A 68 -33.58 12.13 37.76
CA MET A 68 -34.18 11.25 36.76
C MET A 68 -34.97 10.09 37.41
N LYS A 69 -35.87 9.48 36.62
CA LYS A 69 -36.58 8.25 37.03
C LYS A 69 -35.57 7.13 37.29
N SER A 70 -35.79 6.34 38.35
CA SER A 70 -34.88 5.27 38.82
C SER A 70 -34.42 4.30 37.71
N ALA A 71 -35.29 3.94 36.76
CA ALA A 71 -34.93 3.07 35.64
C ALA A 71 -33.96 3.74 34.63
N LEU A 72 -34.15 5.02 34.32
CA LEU A 72 -33.27 5.78 33.41
C LEU A 72 -31.91 6.06 34.06
N GLY A 73 -31.88 6.31 35.38
CA GLY A 73 -30.65 6.48 36.13
C GLY A 73 -29.74 5.23 36.06
N LYS A 74 -30.32 4.03 36.19
CA LYS A 74 -29.57 2.77 36.05
C LYS A 74 -28.99 2.59 34.64
N ILE A 75 -29.77 2.90 33.60
CA ILE A 75 -29.30 2.84 32.19
C ILE A 75 -28.13 3.81 31.98
N CYS A 76 -28.20 5.02 32.54
CA CYS A 76 -27.12 5.99 32.44
C CYS A 76 -25.83 5.48 33.10
N ILE A 77 -25.93 4.89 34.30
CA ILE A 77 -24.78 4.32 35.00
C ILE A 77 -24.14 3.17 34.21
N GLU A 78 -24.94 2.27 33.63
CA GLU A 78 -24.42 1.23 32.73
C GLU A 78 -23.71 1.82 31.51
N GLY A 79 -24.26 2.89 30.93
CA GLY A 79 -23.60 3.63 29.84
C GLY A 79 -22.25 4.22 30.25
N ILE A 80 -22.12 4.71 31.48
CA ILE A 80 -20.86 5.26 32.01
C ILE A 80 -19.82 4.15 32.23
N TYR A 81 -20.23 3.01 32.79
CA TYR A 81 -19.33 1.84 32.91
C TYR A 81 -18.87 1.35 31.55
N SER A 82 -19.78 1.28 30.58
CA SER A 82 -19.44 0.92 29.20
C SER A 82 -18.45 1.91 28.59
N PHE A 83 -18.66 3.22 28.75
CA PHE A 83 -17.75 4.26 28.27
C PHE A 83 -16.34 4.11 28.85
N TYR A 84 -16.21 3.99 30.19
CA TYR A 84 -14.91 3.85 30.83
C TYR A 84 -14.23 2.53 30.41
N SER A 85 -14.96 1.42 30.41
CA SER A 85 -14.43 0.12 29.99
C SER A 85 -13.94 0.16 28.55
N SER A 86 -14.74 0.70 27.61
CA SER A 86 -14.33 0.83 26.20
C SER A 86 -13.11 1.74 26.03
N THR A 87 -13.04 2.83 26.79
CA THR A 87 -11.90 3.76 26.75
C THR A 87 -10.62 3.09 27.23
N ASP A 88 -10.65 2.41 28.38
CA ASP A 88 -9.46 1.75 28.91
C ASP A 88 -9.05 0.54 28.08
N LEU A 89 -10.00 -0.23 27.52
CA LEU A 89 -9.70 -1.28 26.56
C LEU A 89 -9.00 -0.73 25.30
N TYR A 90 -9.45 0.42 24.81
CA TYR A 90 -8.81 1.11 23.70
C TYR A 90 -7.39 1.56 24.08
N LEU A 91 -7.21 2.18 25.25
CA LEU A 91 -5.89 2.60 25.73
C LEU A 91 -4.93 1.42 25.87
N VAL A 92 -5.37 0.32 26.51
CA VAL A 92 -4.57 -0.91 26.69
C VAL A 92 -4.14 -1.50 25.34
N LYS A 93 -5.03 -1.45 24.34
CA LYS A 93 -4.76 -1.98 23.01
C LYS A 93 -3.80 -1.12 22.19
N GLU A 94 -3.99 0.20 22.19
CA GLU A 94 -3.27 1.11 21.29
C GLU A 94 -1.95 1.63 21.88
N LEU A 95 -1.81 1.64 23.21
CA LEU A 95 -0.59 2.11 23.86
C LEU A 95 0.55 1.07 23.83
N PRO A 96 1.82 1.51 23.75
CA PRO A 96 2.97 0.63 23.53
C PRO A 96 3.46 -0.08 24.81
N PHE A 97 2.56 -0.65 25.60
CA PHE A 97 2.87 -1.30 26.88
C PHE A 97 3.81 -2.51 26.78
N LYS A 98 3.81 -3.20 25.63
CA LYS A 98 4.69 -4.34 25.33
C LYS A 98 6.07 -3.93 24.81
N ASN A 99 6.32 -2.64 24.61
CA ASN A 99 7.58 -2.14 24.09
C ASN A 99 8.67 -2.14 25.18
N LYS A 100 9.51 -3.18 25.15
CA LYS A 100 10.60 -3.37 26.12
C LYS A 100 11.67 -2.29 26.05
N LEU A 101 11.93 -1.71 24.87
CA LEU A 101 12.87 -0.60 24.73
C LEU A 101 12.34 0.63 25.48
N LEU A 102 11.06 0.95 25.28
CA LEU A 102 10.42 2.08 25.94
C LEU A 102 10.39 1.89 27.47
N GLU A 103 10.12 0.67 27.95
CA GLU A 103 10.24 0.31 29.37
C GLU A 103 11.67 0.56 29.85
N ALA A 104 12.69 0.06 29.13
CA ALA A 104 14.09 0.14 29.54
C ALA A 104 14.69 1.56 29.53
N LEU A 105 14.17 2.49 28.73
CA LEU A 105 14.61 3.89 28.70
C LEU A 105 14.43 4.62 30.04
N PHE A 106 13.65 4.07 30.97
CA PHE A 106 13.55 4.58 32.35
C PHE A 106 14.89 4.67 33.06
N CYS A 107 15.86 3.82 32.69
CA CYS A 107 17.19 3.80 33.31
C CYS A 107 17.96 5.11 33.09
N LEU A 108 17.60 5.87 32.05
CA LEU A 108 18.21 7.17 31.75
C LEU A 108 17.72 8.30 32.68
N HIS A 109 16.65 8.08 33.43
CA HIS A 109 16.16 9.06 34.41
C HIS A 109 17.16 9.14 35.59
N PRO A 110 17.62 10.34 35.99
CA PRO A 110 18.60 10.49 37.07
C PRO A 110 18.16 9.86 38.39
N ASP A 111 16.90 10.03 38.78
CA ASP A 111 16.31 9.41 39.99
C ASP A 111 16.34 7.87 39.99
N ASN A 112 16.44 7.24 38.82
CA ASN A 112 16.50 5.78 38.71
C ASN A 112 17.93 5.23 38.77
N ARG A 113 18.95 6.08 38.74
CA ARG A 113 20.37 5.72 38.64
C ARG A 113 20.82 4.64 39.62
N GLN A 114 20.38 4.71 40.87
CA GLN A 114 20.79 3.76 41.92
C GLN A 114 20.03 2.42 41.88
N ARG A 115 19.02 2.28 41.00
CA ARG A 115 18.26 1.03 40.90
C ARG A 115 19.11 -0.03 40.21
N LYS A 116 19.22 -1.21 40.83
CA LYS A 116 19.94 -2.37 40.25
C LYS A 116 19.42 -2.79 38.87
N SER A 117 18.14 -2.55 38.59
CA SER A 117 17.51 -2.86 37.30
C SER A 117 18.01 -1.99 36.14
N THR A 118 18.68 -0.86 36.40
CA THR A 118 19.17 0.03 35.35
C THR A 118 20.27 -0.58 34.49
N VAL A 119 21.08 -1.50 35.04
CA VAL A 119 22.13 -2.20 34.28
C VAL A 119 21.52 -3.02 33.16
N LYS A 120 20.47 -3.78 33.45
CA LYS A 120 19.72 -4.52 32.41
C LYS A 120 19.04 -3.58 31.42
N GLY A 121 18.54 -2.45 31.92
CA GLY A 121 17.93 -1.39 31.11
C GLY A 121 18.92 -0.83 30.08
N ILE A 122 20.10 -0.39 30.51
CA ILE A 122 21.09 0.19 29.60
C ILE A 122 21.61 -0.84 28.60
N MET A 123 21.75 -2.11 28.99
CA MET A 123 22.11 -3.17 28.06
C MET A 123 21.08 -3.31 26.93
N LEU A 124 19.79 -3.35 27.28
CA LEU A 124 18.73 -3.45 26.28
C LEU A 124 18.64 -2.19 25.40
N VAL A 125 18.81 -1.01 25.99
CA VAL A 125 18.85 0.25 25.24
C VAL A 125 20.00 0.23 24.25
N SER A 126 21.20 -0.13 24.70
CA SER A 126 22.41 -0.19 23.88
C SER A 126 22.24 -1.16 22.72
N SER A 127 21.82 -2.40 22.99
CA SER A 127 21.59 -3.40 21.93
C SER A 127 20.55 -2.99 20.88
N SER A 128 19.69 -2.02 21.20
CA SER A 128 18.65 -1.51 20.30
C SER A 128 19.10 -0.26 19.52
N MET A 129 20.26 0.32 19.83
CA MET A 129 20.78 1.49 19.13
C MET A 129 21.65 1.07 17.94
N PRO A 130 21.59 1.80 16.81
CA PRO A 130 22.42 1.53 15.64
C PRO A 130 23.90 1.90 15.83
N CYS A 131 24.23 2.57 16.94
CA CYS A 131 25.54 3.18 17.18
C CYS A 131 26.47 2.35 18.07
N THR A 132 26.08 1.13 18.40
CA THR A 132 26.81 0.23 19.29
C THR A 132 27.04 -1.12 18.63
N SER A 133 28.26 -1.63 18.73
CA SER A 133 28.57 -3.01 18.37
C SER A 133 28.40 -3.94 19.59
N ASN A 134 28.32 -5.25 19.35
CA ASN A 134 28.27 -6.24 20.44
C ASN A 134 29.55 -6.23 21.29
N ASP A 135 30.68 -5.88 20.69
CA ASP A 135 31.98 -5.84 21.37
C ASP A 135 32.04 -4.68 22.39
N ASP A 136 31.34 -3.59 22.11
CA ASP A 136 31.26 -2.41 22.99
C ASP A 136 30.41 -2.62 24.25
N MET A 137 29.59 -3.68 24.29
CA MET A 137 28.58 -3.89 25.33
C MET A 137 29.22 -4.03 26.73
N SER A 138 30.36 -4.72 26.82
CA SER A 138 31.09 -4.87 28.08
C SER A 138 31.57 -3.52 28.60
N VAL A 139 32.16 -2.70 27.71
CA VAL A 139 32.65 -1.36 28.02
C VAL A 139 31.52 -0.43 28.43
N ILE A 140 30.37 -0.47 27.75
CA ILE A 140 29.20 0.33 28.10
C ILE A 140 28.66 -0.04 29.49
N VAL A 141 28.63 -1.33 29.82
CA VAL A 141 28.18 -1.79 31.15
C VAL A 141 29.12 -1.30 32.24
N ASP A 142 30.43 -1.34 32.01
CA ASP A 142 31.39 -0.85 32.99
C ASP A 142 31.37 0.67 33.12
N GLU A 143 31.28 1.41 32.01
CA GLU A 143 31.01 2.85 32.00
C GLU A 143 29.72 3.20 32.77
N TRP A 144 28.66 2.40 32.62
CA TRP A 144 27.41 2.57 33.36
C TRP A 144 27.58 2.31 34.87
N LYS A 145 28.29 1.24 35.28
CA LYS A 145 28.55 0.97 36.70
C LYS A 145 29.34 2.11 37.34
N ILE A 146 30.38 2.57 36.67
CA ILE A 146 31.15 3.76 37.09
C ILE A 146 30.23 4.98 37.19
N TYR A 147 29.32 5.15 36.22
CA TYR A 147 28.29 6.17 36.26
C TYR A 147 27.35 5.97 37.45
N THR A 148 27.00 4.77 37.92
CA THR A 148 26.10 4.57 39.08
C THR A 148 26.79 4.79 40.43
N GLU A 149 28.07 4.42 40.55
CA GLU A 149 28.82 4.43 41.82
C GLU A 149 29.30 5.82 42.24
N LYS A 150 29.45 6.76 41.31
CA LYS A 150 30.01 8.09 41.63
C LYS A 150 29.08 8.96 42.50
N ASN A 151 29.64 9.88 43.27
CA ASN A 151 28.87 11.04 43.74
C ASN A 151 28.81 12.08 42.62
N ILE A 152 27.97 11.84 41.61
CA ILE A 152 27.55 12.92 40.70
C ILE A 152 26.72 13.88 41.54
N PRO A 153 27.05 15.17 41.60
CA PRO A 153 26.36 16.11 42.48
C PRO A 153 24.84 16.06 42.26
N ILE A 154 24.07 15.85 43.33
CA ILE A 154 22.59 15.71 43.32
C ILE A 154 21.92 16.96 42.72
N ASN A 155 22.55 18.12 42.87
CA ASN A 155 22.20 19.41 42.26
C ASN A 155 22.50 19.50 40.75
N ALA A 156 22.92 18.43 40.08
CA ALA A 156 23.02 18.39 38.62
C ALA A 156 21.66 18.17 37.94
N TRP A 157 20.72 17.48 38.63
CA TRP A 157 19.37 17.20 38.13
C TRP A 157 18.38 18.29 38.51
N HIS A 158 18.52 18.94 39.66
CA HIS A 158 17.65 20.05 40.07
C HIS A 158 18.27 21.41 39.69
N GLU A 159 17.45 22.38 39.30
CA GLU A 159 17.96 23.71 38.97
C GLU A 159 18.57 24.37 40.22
N PRO A 160 19.79 24.95 40.16
CA PRO A 160 20.46 25.53 41.32
C PRO A 160 19.66 26.65 42.01
N LEU A 161 18.84 27.37 41.24
CA LEU A 161 18.02 28.50 41.70
C LEU A 161 16.58 28.08 42.05
N LYS A 162 16.19 26.84 41.72
CA LYS A 162 14.85 26.28 41.95
C LYS A 162 14.98 24.76 42.24
N PRO A 163 15.27 24.38 43.48
CA PRO A 163 15.50 22.97 43.83
C PRO A 163 14.29 22.06 43.53
N ASP A 164 13.07 22.61 43.52
CA ASP A 164 11.86 21.86 43.16
C ASP A 164 11.65 21.69 41.65
N THR A 165 12.48 22.34 40.81
CA THR A 165 12.35 22.25 39.36
C THR A 165 13.46 21.36 38.78
N PRO A 166 13.13 20.17 38.25
CA PRO A 166 14.11 19.35 37.56
C PRO A 166 14.61 20.08 36.30
N SER A 167 15.92 20.06 36.10
CA SER A 167 16.58 20.47 34.87
C SER A 167 16.13 19.60 33.71
N ARG A 168 16.28 20.10 32.48
CA ARG A 168 16.05 19.26 31.31
C ARG A 168 17.05 18.09 31.25
N ILE A 169 16.55 16.93 30.85
CA ILE A 169 17.33 15.67 30.79
C ILE A 169 18.58 15.75 29.90
N ASP A 170 18.50 16.50 28.80
CA ASP A 170 19.63 16.73 27.89
C ASP A 170 20.76 17.51 28.58
N ARG A 171 20.42 18.52 29.39
CA ARG A 171 21.40 19.28 30.18
C ARG A 171 22.06 18.43 31.26
N TYR A 172 21.30 17.57 31.93
CA TYR A 172 21.86 16.63 32.91
C TYR A 172 22.88 15.72 32.26
N TRP A 173 22.50 15.04 31.16
CA TRP A 173 23.40 14.13 30.48
C TRP A 173 24.58 14.85 29.83
N ALA A 174 24.42 16.08 29.32
CA ALA A 174 25.56 16.86 28.83
C ALA A 174 26.64 17.04 29.91
N LYS A 175 26.26 17.42 31.15
CA LYS A 175 27.19 17.55 32.27
C LYS A 175 27.88 16.23 32.63
N VAL A 176 27.13 15.12 32.64
CA VAL A 176 27.69 13.78 32.94
C VAL A 176 28.68 13.35 31.87
N LEU A 177 28.33 13.52 30.60
CA LEU A 177 29.13 13.06 29.46
C LEU A 177 30.34 13.96 29.17
N GLU A 178 30.35 15.20 29.65
CA GLU A 178 31.50 16.11 29.61
C GLU A 178 32.55 15.82 30.68
N MET A 179 32.27 14.93 31.65
CA MET A 179 33.23 14.56 32.68
C MET A 179 34.50 13.97 32.06
N LYS A 180 35.64 14.46 32.54
CA LYS A 180 36.96 14.03 32.10
C LYS A 180 37.65 13.18 33.17
N THR A 181 38.53 12.29 32.72
CA THR A 181 39.50 11.58 33.57
C THR A 181 40.62 12.55 34.01
N SER A 182 41.48 12.09 34.91
CA SER A 182 42.71 12.82 35.29
C SER A 182 43.62 13.10 34.09
N THR A 183 43.56 12.25 33.04
CA THR A 183 44.27 12.40 31.76
C THR A 183 43.61 13.39 30.79
N ARG A 184 42.55 14.09 31.20
CA ARG A 184 41.73 15.04 30.37
C ARG A 184 40.95 14.38 29.23
N GLU A 185 40.89 13.06 29.17
CA GLU A 185 40.08 12.31 28.19
C GLU A 185 38.62 12.22 28.66
N ARG A 186 37.69 12.02 27.71
CA ARG A 186 36.27 11.83 28.07
C ARG A 186 36.11 10.52 28.82
N LYS A 187 35.43 10.57 29.95
CA LYS A 187 35.26 9.42 30.83
C LYS A 187 34.26 8.39 30.31
N PHE A 188 33.28 8.82 29.52
CA PHE A 188 32.15 8.00 29.07
C PHE A 188 32.04 8.06 27.56
N VAL A 189 32.92 7.35 26.83
CA VAL A 189 32.99 7.47 25.36
C VAL A 189 31.84 6.72 24.71
N HIS A 190 31.64 5.46 25.09
CA HIS A 190 30.64 4.59 24.47
C HIS A 190 29.23 4.93 24.97
N LEU A 191 29.11 5.19 26.27
CA LEU A 191 27.85 5.60 26.88
C LEU A 191 27.35 6.94 26.33
N THR A 192 28.25 7.86 25.95
CA THR A 192 27.85 9.10 25.26
C THR A 192 27.05 8.82 24.00
N CYS A 193 27.49 7.85 23.20
CA CYS A 193 26.87 7.50 21.95
C CYS A 193 25.46 6.95 22.18
N VAL A 194 25.33 5.98 23.10
CA VAL A 194 24.06 5.35 23.48
C VAL A 194 23.06 6.37 23.99
N VAL A 195 23.46 7.19 24.98
CA VAL A 195 22.56 8.16 25.63
C VAL A 195 22.08 9.19 24.62
N ARG A 196 22.95 9.70 23.75
CA ARG A 196 22.56 10.69 22.73
C ARG A 196 21.56 10.09 21.74
N CYS A 197 21.82 8.89 21.24
CA CYS A 197 20.89 8.21 20.33
C CYS A 197 19.54 7.92 21.00
N ALA A 198 19.56 7.43 22.24
CA ALA A 198 18.34 7.13 22.99
C ALA A 198 17.50 8.38 23.30
N LEU A 199 18.13 9.50 23.68
CA LEU A 199 17.43 10.76 23.94
C LEU A 199 16.96 11.48 22.66
N ALA A 200 17.56 11.15 21.50
CA ALA A 200 17.15 11.64 20.20
C ALA A 200 15.94 10.89 19.60
N LEU A 201 15.45 9.83 20.27
CA LEU A 201 14.26 9.12 19.84
C LEU A 201 13.05 10.07 19.83
N ALA A 202 12.40 10.15 18.66
CA ALA A 202 11.16 10.87 18.49
C ALA A 202 10.09 10.24 19.38
N HIS A 203 9.46 11.06 20.22
CA HIS A 203 8.51 10.63 21.25
C HIS A 203 7.14 11.30 21.11
N SER A 204 7.00 12.21 20.15
CA SER A 204 5.76 12.89 19.82
C SER A 204 5.74 13.26 18.34
N ASN A 205 4.55 13.26 17.75
CA ASN A 205 4.32 13.83 16.43
C ASN A 205 4.30 15.36 16.46
N ALA A 206 4.44 16.01 17.60
CA ALA A 206 4.47 17.48 17.70
C ALA A 206 5.55 18.12 16.80
N ASP A 207 6.71 17.49 16.65
CA ASP A 207 7.76 18.00 15.77
C ASP A 207 7.38 17.84 14.28
N THR A 208 6.75 16.72 13.92
CA THR A 208 6.27 16.48 12.55
C THR A 208 5.08 17.39 12.23
N GLU A 209 4.12 17.53 13.12
CA GLU A 209 2.98 18.45 13.03
C GLU A 209 3.43 19.91 12.99
N GLY A 210 4.37 20.31 13.85
CA GLY A 210 4.99 21.63 13.81
C GLY A 210 5.66 21.91 12.46
N SER A 211 6.31 20.90 11.87
CA SER A 211 6.83 21.00 10.51
C SER A 211 5.71 21.19 9.46
N LEU A 212 4.57 20.52 9.61
CA LEU A 212 3.43 20.66 8.71
C LEU A 212 2.75 22.03 8.85
N SER A 213 2.66 22.59 10.06
CA SER A 213 2.21 23.97 10.26
C SER A 213 3.14 24.97 9.56
N ILE A 214 4.46 24.70 9.55
CA ILE A 214 5.41 25.51 8.77
C ILE A 214 5.12 25.41 7.27
N ASN A 215 4.70 24.25 6.75
CA ASN A 215 4.27 24.12 5.35
C ASN A 215 3.06 24.97 5.04
N LYS A 216 2.08 25.03 5.95
CA LYS A 216 0.90 25.90 5.77
C LYS A 216 1.29 27.36 5.55
N THR A 217 2.37 27.83 6.18
CA THR A 217 2.88 29.19 5.95
C THR A 217 3.68 29.35 4.65
N MET A 218 4.21 28.27 4.07
CA MET A 218 4.98 28.31 2.81
C MET A 218 4.11 28.07 1.58
N ILE A 219 3.11 27.20 1.71
CA ILE A 219 2.10 26.86 0.70
C ILE A 219 0.92 27.79 0.97
N SER A 220 1.06 29.07 0.60
CA SER A 220 -0.05 30.02 0.62
C SER A 220 -1.01 29.79 -0.55
N ILE A 221 -2.18 30.42 -0.52
CA ILE A 221 -3.23 30.35 -1.57
C ILE A 221 -2.69 30.81 -2.95
N ASP A 222 -1.63 31.64 -2.97
CA ASP A 222 -0.96 32.06 -4.21
C ASP A 222 0.21 31.14 -4.65
N ARG A 223 0.58 30.16 -3.82
CA ARG A 223 1.71 29.21 -4.03
C ARG A 223 1.26 27.75 -3.99
N VAL A 224 0.08 27.46 -4.54
CA VAL A 224 -0.57 26.14 -4.43
C VAL A 224 0.14 25.07 -5.28
N ALA A 225 0.91 25.47 -6.29
CA ALA A 225 1.57 24.56 -7.24
C ALA A 225 3.09 24.43 -7.05
N LEU A 226 3.58 24.29 -5.81
CA LEU A 226 4.99 23.97 -5.58
C LEU A 226 5.23 22.47 -5.75
N LYS A 227 6.23 22.10 -6.57
CA LYS A 227 6.70 20.71 -6.68
C LYS A 227 7.27 20.25 -5.33
N LYS A 228 7.18 18.95 -5.06
CA LYS A 228 7.68 18.30 -3.83
C LYS A 228 9.13 18.69 -3.53
N GLU A 229 9.98 18.75 -4.54
CA GLU A 229 11.39 19.11 -4.40
C GLU A 229 11.58 20.55 -3.94
N THR A 230 10.78 21.48 -4.44
CA THR A 230 10.82 22.88 -4.04
C THR A 230 10.39 23.05 -2.59
N VAL A 231 9.33 22.33 -2.17
CA VAL A 231 8.89 22.30 -0.77
C VAL A 231 9.99 21.75 0.14
N ASN A 232 10.64 20.66 -0.26
CA ASN A 232 11.75 20.07 0.49
C ASN A 232 12.95 21.02 0.59
N GLY A 233 13.34 21.67 -0.52
CA GLY A 233 14.43 22.65 -0.53
C GLY A 233 14.18 23.84 0.39
N LEU A 234 12.96 24.39 0.37
CA LEU A 234 12.55 25.48 1.26
C LEU A 234 12.54 25.03 2.73
N ARG A 235 12.08 23.81 3.02
CA ARG A 235 12.13 23.22 4.37
C ARG A 235 13.54 23.11 4.89
N LEU A 236 14.45 22.51 4.12
CA LEU A 236 15.85 22.32 4.51
C LEU A 236 16.52 23.68 4.78
N THR A 237 16.29 24.65 3.90
CA THR A 237 16.85 26.01 4.05
C THR A 237 16.32 26.69 5.31
N LYS A 238 15.00 26.70 5.54
CA LYS A 238 14.40 27.31 6.75
C LYS A 238 14.83 26.58 8.02
N GLY A 239 14.96 25.25 7.96
CA GLY A 239 15.50 24.43 9.06
C GLY A 239 16.94 24.80 9.40
N GLY A 240 17.80 24.95 8.39
CA GLY A 240 19.19 25.40 8.57
C GLY A 240 19.30 26.80 9.18
N VAL A 241 18.47 27.75 8.74
CA VAL A 241 18.42 29.09 9.35
C VAL A 241 17.94 29.03 10.80
N LYS A 242 16.91 28.23 11.09
CA LYS A 242 16.41 28.02 12.47
C LYS A 242 17.45 27.41 13.39
N ALA A 243 18.24 26.44 12.91
CA ALA A 243 19.32 25.84 13.68
C ALA A 243 20.39 26.87 14.11
N ASN A 244 20.52 27.97 13.37
CA ASN A 244 21.39 29.11 13.68
C ASN A 244 20.61 30.26 14.36
N GLY A 245 19.65 29.94 15.23
CA GLY A 245 18.88 30.92 15.99
C GLY A 245 17.84 31.69 15.17
N GLY A 246 17.55 31.28 13.93
CA GLY A 246 16.59 31.95 13.07
C GLY A 246 17.12 33.20 12.38
N HIS A 247 18.41 33.51 12.53
CA HIS A 247 19.06 34.66 11.91
C HIS A 247 19.88 34.23 10.70
N PRO A 248 19.50 34.63 9.48
CA PRO A 248 20.25 34.27 8.27
C PRO A 248 21.72 34.70 8.32
N ARG A 249 22.03 35.80 9.02
CA ARG A 249 23.39 36.33 9.21
C ARG A 249 24.31 35.40 10.01
N LEU A 250 23.74 34.54 10.84
CA LEU A 250 24.50 33.59 11.67
C LEU A 250 24.73 32.25 10.96
N VAL A 251 24.16 32.06 9.76
CA VAL A 251 24.39 30.85 8.98
C VAL A 251 25.81 30.91 8.40
N PRO A 252 26.72 30.00 8.78
CA PRO A 252 28.10 30.04 8.31
C PRO A 252 28.16 29.69 6.82
N VAL A 253 28.80 30.56 6.04
CA VAL A 253 29.07 30.31 4.63
C VAL A 253 30.29 29.39 4.52
N THR A 254 30.03 28.09 4.40
CA THR A 254 31.09 27.09 4.27
C THR A 254 31.57 26.96 2.83
N ARG A 255 32.80 26.47 2.64
CA ARG A 255 33.34 26.19 1.29
C ARG A 255 32.52 25.15 0.52
N SER A 256 31.89 24.21 1.24
CA SER A 256 30.92 23.27 0.66
C SER A 256 29.72 24.00 0.08
N LEU A 257 29.11 24.92 0.85
CA LEU A 257 27.95 25.68 0.40
C LEU A 257 28.24 26.49 -0.87
N LEU A 258 29.43 27.11 -0.95
CA LEU A 258 29.87 27.84 -2.14
C LEU A 258 30.05 26.91 -3.35
N THR A 259 30.58 25.70 -3.12
CA THR A 259 30.76 24.70 -4.17
C THR A 259 29.41 24.18 -4.67
N ASP A 260 28.48 23.91 -3.75
CA ASP A 260 27.11 23.45 -4.07
C ASP A 260 26.34 24.53 -4.84
N TYR A 261 26.48 25.80 -4.44
CA TYR A 261 25.92 26.93 -5.17
C TYR A 261 26.46 27.02 -6.60
N ALA A 262 27.79 26.93 -6.77
CA ALA A 262 28.41 26.98 -8.09
C ALA A 262 27.94 25.83 -9.01
N LYS A 263 27.67 24.65 -8.45
CA LYS A 263 27.20 23.47 -9.19
C LYS A 263 25.69 23.43 -9.41
N ALA A 264 24.91 24.19 -8.65
CA ALA A 264 23.45 24.10 -8.64
C ALA A 264 22.81 24.25 -10.02
N ARG A 265 23.35 25.16 -10.86
CA ARG A 265 22.84 25.37 -12.22
C ARG A 265 23.10 24.17 -13.13
N SER A 266 24.32 23.64 -13.13
CA SER A 266 24.68 22.45 -13.92
C SER A 266 23.81 21.26 -13.54
N LEU A 267 23.64 21.01 -12.23
CA LEU A 267 22.80 19.92 -11.74
C LEU A 267 21.32 20.07 -12.14
N TYR A 268 20.82 21.31 -12.20
CA TYR A 268 19.47 21.59 -12.67
C TYR A 268 19.32 21.31 -14.18
N GLU A 269 20.28 21.73 -14.98
CA GLU A 269 20.30 21.49 -16.43
C GLU A 269 20.39 19.98 -16.73
N ASP A 270 21.24 19.24 -16.02
CA ASP A 270 21.34 17.78 -16.12
C ASP A 270 20.02 17.09 -15.78
N LYS A 271 19.34 17.52 -14.71
CA LYS A 271 18.02 17.00 -14.34
C LYS A 271 16.98 17.28 -15.43
N LEU A 272 17.00 18.47 -16.04
CA LEU A 272 16.06 18.82 -17.10
C LEU A 272 16.31 17.98 -18.36
N ASN A 273 17.57 17.75 -18.72
CA ASN A 273 17.93 16.91 -19.85
C ASN A 273 17.52 15.45 -19.63
N LYS A 274 17.74 14.90 -18.44
CA LYS A 274 17.28 13.55 -18.08
C LYS A 274 15.75 13.43 -18.19
N GLN A 275 15.01 14.42 -17.70
CA GLN A 275 13.55 14.44 -17.82
C GLN A 275 13.05 14.54 -19.27
N LYS A 276 13.80 15.20 -20.16
CA LYS A 276 13.47 15.21 -21.60
C LYS A 276 13.69 13.85 -22.22
N LEU A 277 14.84 13.22 -21.96
CA LEU A 277 15.17 11.89 -22.48
C LEU A 277 14.13 10.84 -22.05
N GLU A 278 13.78 10.81 -20.75
CA GLU A 278 12.76 9.89 -20.22
C GLU A 278 11.39 10.09 -20.88
N ARG A 279 11.01 11.32 -21.22
CA ARG A 279 9.76 11.60 -21.94
C ARG A 279 9.81 11.15 -23.38
N GLU A 280 10.94 11.38 -24.06
CA GLU A 280 11.13 10.95 -25.45
C GLU A 280 11.10 9.43 -25.57
N GLU A 281 11.72 8.70 -24.63
CA GLU A 281 11.64 7.24 -24.54
C GLU A 281 10.18 6.79 -24.33
N GLN A 282 9.47 7.36 -23.35
CA GLN A 282 8.06 7.03 -23.11
C GLN A 282 7.16 7.29 -24.32
N THR A 283 7.43 8.33 -25.11
CA THR A 283 6.67 8.58 -26.35
C THR A 283 7.00 7.58 -27.44
N LYS A 284 8.26 7.15 -27.56
CA LYS A 284 8.68 6.12 -28.53
C LYS A 284 8.07 4.77 -28.17
N ASP A 285 8.08 4.39 -26.89
CA ASP A 285 7.51 3.14 -26.41
C ASP A 285 6.01 3.07 -26.72
N LYS A 286 5.26 4.15 -26.44
CA LYS A 286 3.83 4.26 -26.78
C LYS A 286 3.56 4.15 -28.27
N LEU A 287 4.37 4.81 -29.10
CA LEU A 287 4.24 4.71 -30.56
C LEU A 287 4.50 3.28 -31.05
N THR A 288 5.50 2.59 -30.48
CA THR A 288 5.76 1.19 -30.81
C THR A 288 4.66 0.25 -30.34
N GLU A 289 4.07 0.48 -29.17
CA GLU A 289 2.93 -0.30 -28.68
C GLU A 289 1.70 -0.12 -29.58
N GLU A 290 1.37 1.12 -29.96
CA GLU A 290 0.27 1.41 -30.88
C GLU A 290 0.48 0.78 -32.27
N ASP A 291 1.71 0.79 -32.79
CA ASP A 291 2.04 0.17 -34.08
C ASP A 291 1.95 -1.36 -34.03
N VAL A 292 2.35 -1.98 -32.92
CA VAL A 292 2.21 -3.43 -32.70
C VAL A 292 0.73 -3.81 -32.60
N GLU A 293 -0.07 -3.04 -31.88
CA GLU A 293 -1.51 -3.29 -31.72
C GLU A 293 -2.26 -3.15 -33.05
N LYS A 294 -1.96 -2.11 -33.86
CA LYS A 294 -2.51 -1.95 -35.21
C LYS A 294 -2.16 -3.13 -36.13
N ARG A 295 -0.92 -3.62 -36.07
CA ARG A 295 -0.50 -4.79 -36.85
C ARG A 295 -1.23 -6.06 -36.44
N ALA A 296 -1.39 -6.29 -35.13
CA ALA A 296 -2.13 -7.44 -34.61
C ALA A 296 -3.61 -7.40 -35.03
N GLN A 297 -4.23 -6.22 -34.99
CA GLN A 297 -5.63 -6.04 -35.42
C GLN A 297 -5.81 -6.31 -36.92
N MET A 298 -4.93 -5.77 -37.76
CA MET A 298 -4.95 -6.05 -39.21
C MET A 298 -4.74 -7.53 -39.52
N GLU A 299 -3.87 -8.23 -38.78
CA GLU A 299 -3.65 -9.66 -38.96
C GLU A 299 -4.89 -10.48 -38.55
N LYS A 300 -5.57 -10.09 -37.48
CA LYS A 300 -6.82 -10.72 -37.04
C LYS A 300 -7.94 -10.55 -38.07
N GLU A 301 -8.18 -9.33 -38.54
CA GLU A 301 -9.21 -9.03 -39.56
C GLU A 301 -8.95 -9.81 -40.86
N ARG A 302 -7.68 -9.92 -41.26
CA ARG A 302 -7.30 -10.71 -42.44
C ARG A 302 -7.55 -12.20 -42.24
N LYS A 303 -7.26 -12.75 -41.06
CA LYS A 303 -7.54 -14.16 -40.74
C LYS A 303 -9.04 -14.45 -40.80
N GLU A 304 -9.85 -13.59 -40.20
CA GLU A 304 -11.31 -13.69 -40.26
C GLU A 304 -11.84 -13.62 -41.71
N TYR A 305 -11.25 -12.78 -42.55
CA TYR A 305 -11.61 -12.69 -43.97
C TYR A 305 -11.26 -13.97 -44.74
N LEU A 306 -10.07 -14.56 -44.50
CA LEU A 306 -9.66 -15.82 -45.11
C LEU A 306 -10.56 -16.99 -44.66
N ASP A 307 -10.96 -17.02 -43.39
CA ASP A 307 -11.88 -18.05 -42.87
C ASP A 307 -13.26 -17.96 -43.54
N LYS A 308 -13.80 -16.73 -43.73
CA LYS A 308 -15.05 -16.51 -44.48
C LYS A 308 -14.98 -16.99 -45.93
N LEU A 309 -13.85 -16.76 -46.61
CA LEU A 309 -13.61 -17.27 -47.95
C LEU A 309 -13.55 -18.80 -47.97
N GLY A 310 -12.92 -19.42 -46.96
CA GLY A 310 -12.87 -20.87 -46.80
C GLY A 310 -14.27 -21.50 -46.67
N ILE A 311 -15.10 -20.97 -45.76
CA ILE A 311 -16.49 -21.44 -45.57
C ILE A 311 -17.31 -21.29 -46.85
N SER A 312 -17.18 -20.15 -47.54
CA SER A 312 -17.91 -19.90 -48.78
C SER A 312 -17.55 -20.90 -49.87
N ARG A 313 -16.27 -21.29 -49.95
CA ARG A 313 -15.80 -22.30 -50.90
C ARG A 313 -16.38 -23.68 -50.59
N GLU A 314 -16.39 -24.09 -49.32
CA GLU A 314 -16.99 -25.37 -48.92
C GLU A 314 -18.48 -25.45 -49.25
N MET A 315 -19.21 -24.34 -49.11
CA MET A 315 -20.63 -24.29 -49.48
C MET A 315 -20.82 -24.46 -50.99
N VAL A 316 -20.00 -23.80 -51.81
CA VAL A 316 -20.05 -23.97 -53.28
C VAL A 316 -19.66 -25.40 -53.69
N ASP A 317 -18.70 -26.03 -53.00
CA ASP A 317 -18.31 -27.42 -53.27
C ASP A 317 -19.44 -28.41 -52.94
N LYS A 318 -20.18 -28.18 -51.85
CA LYS A 318 -21.38 -28.98 -51.52
C LYS A 318 -22.49 -28.82 -52.55
N GLU A 319 -22.72 -27.59 -53.00
CA GLU A 319 -23.75 -27.30 -54.00
C GLU A 319 -23.37 -27.87 -55.38
N GLU A 320 -22.11 -27.77 -55.80
CA GLU A 320 -21.61 -28.40 -57.03
C GLU A 320 -21.84 -29.92 -56.99
N LYS A 321 -21.56 -30.56 -55.86
CA LYS A 321 -21.81 -32.00 -55.68
C LYS A 321 -23.31 -32.33 -55.79
N ARG A 322 -24.18 -31.54 -55.14
CA ARG A 322 -25.63 -31.72 -55.18
C ARG A 322 -26.18 -31.62 -56.61
N VAL A 323 -25.73 -30.63 -57.37
CA VAL A 323 -26.15 -30.44 -58.77
C VAL A 323 -25.59 -31.55 -59.67
N GLN A 324 -24.37 -32.03 -59.41
CA GLN A 324 -23.80 -33.18 -60.11
C GLN A 324 -24.61 -34.47 -59.87
N ASP A 325 -24.99 -34.75 -58.62
CA ASP A 325 -25.82 -35.92 -58.28
C ASP A 325 -27.20 -35.85 -58.96
N GLN A 326 -27.78 -34.64 -59.08
CA GLN A 326 -29.03 -34.40 -59.82
C GLN A 326 -28.86 -34.59 -61.33
N PHE A 327 -27.74 -34.15 -61.88
CA PHE A 327 -27.41 -34.34 -63.30
C PHE A 327 -27.24 -35.83 -63.65
N GLU A 328 -26.56 -36.60 -62.79
CA GLU A 328 -26.41 -38.05 -62.94
C GLU A 328 -27.77 -38.76 -62.85
N SER A 329 -28.61 -38.39 -61.88
CA SER A 329 -29.97 -38.93 -61.75
C SER A 329 -30.83 -38.61 -62.97
N ALA A 330 -30.73 -37.39 -63.52
CA ALA A 330 -31.45 -37.00 -64.73
C ALA A 330 -30.95 -37.77 -65.97
N ASN A 331 -29.66 -38.11 -66.07
CA ASN A 331 -29.15 -38.95 -67.16
C ASN A 331 -29.64 -40.39 -67.06
N ILE A 332 -29.78 -40.95 -65.87
CA ILE A 332 -30.38 -42.28 -65.67
C ILE A 332 -31.83 -42.27 -66.17
N LEU A 333 -32.61 -41.27 -65.76
CA LEU A 333 -34.00 -41.10 -66.22
C LEU A 333 -34.10 -40.87 -67.73
N LEU A 334 -33.10 -40.21 -68.34
CA LEU A 334 -33.03 -40.06 -69.79
C LEU A 334 -32.86 -41.42 -70.47
N GLY A 335 -31.93 -42.24 -69.98
CA GLY A 335 -31.71 -43.59 -70.51
C GLY A 335 -32.94 -44.50 -70.36
N GLU A 336 -33.64 -44.42 -69.22
CA GLU A 336 -34.90 -45.13 -69.00
C GLU A 336 -36.02 -44.64 -69.94
N ALA A 337 -36.16 -43.32 -70.12
CA ALA A 337 -37.16 -42.74 -71.02
C ALA A 337 -36.87 -43.08 -72.49
N GLU A 338 -35.60 -43.11 -72.91
CA GLU A 338 -35.18 -43.53 -74.26
C GLU A 338 -35.44 -45.02 -74.50
N ALA A 339 -35.15 -45.87 -73.52
CA ALA A 339 -35.45 -47.31 -73.59
C ALA A 339 -36.96 -47.55 -73.67
N ARG A 340 -37.75 -46.85 -72.85
CA ARG A 340 -39.22 -46.96 -72.85
C ARG A 340 -39.84 -46.45 -74.16
N LEU A 341 -39.33 -45.36 -74.71
CA LEU A 341 -39.75 -44.88 -76.03
C LEU A 341 -39.46 -45.93 -77.11
N LYS A 342 -38.26 -46.54 -77.08
CA LYS A 342 -37.88 -47.58 -78.04
C LYS A 342 -38.80 -48.80 -77.97
N SER A 343 -39.09 -49.29 -76.76
CA SER A 343 -40.03 -50.40 -76.55
C SER A 343 -41.47 -50.05 -76.98
N ALA A 344 -41.94 -48.83 -76.73
CA ALA A 344 -43.27 -48.37 -77.15
C ALA A 344 -43.40 -48.26 -78.69
N ILE A 345 -42.32 -47.85 -79.37
CA ILE A 345 -42.23 -47.83 -80.84
C ILE A 345 -42.28 -49.26 -81.41
N GLU A 346 -41.55 -50.20 -80.82
CA GLU A 346 -41.54 -51.62 -81.22
C GLU A 346 -42.91 -52.29 -80.98
N GLY A 347 -43.62 -51.92 -79.90
CA GLY A 347 -44.94 -52.43 -79.54
C GLY A 347 -46.14 -51.76 -80.24
N LYS A 348 -45.92 -50.70 -81.03
CA LYS A 348 -46.97 -49.87 -81.67
C LYS A 348 -48.01 -49.27 -80.71
N ASP A 349 -47.65 -49.05 -79.44
CA ASP A 349 -48.52 -48.41 -78.46
C ASP A 349 -48.39 -46.88 -78.55
N MET A 350 -49.33 -46.25 -79.25
CA MET A 350 -49.36 -44.80 -79.45
C MET A 350 -49.55 -44.01 -78.15
N HIS A 351 -50.13 -44.61 -77.11
CA HIS A 351 -50.29 -43.95 -75.81
C HIS A 351 -48.96 -43.90 -75.05
N GLU A 352 -48.23 -45.01 -74.99
CA GLU A 352 -46.90 -45.04 -74.36
C GLU A 352 -45.87 -44.17 -75.09
N ILE A 353 -45.93 -44.07 -76.43
CA ILE A 353 -45.05 -43.17 -77.20
C ILE A 353 -45.24 -41.71 -76.76
N SER A 354 -46.49 -41.27 -76.55
CA SER A 354 -46.80 -39.91 -76.10
C SER A 354 -46.28 -39.63 -74.68
N VAL A 355 -46.47 -40.60 -73.77
CA VAL A 355 -45.99 -40.51 -72.38
C VAL A 355 -44.45 -40.48 -72.33
N ALA A 356 -43.77 -41.34 -73.10
CA ALA A 356 -42.31 -41.38 -73.16
C ALA A 356 -41.72 -40.11 -73.80
N SER A 357 -42.35 -39.57 -74.84
CA SER A 357 -41.96 -38.28 -75.45
C SER A 357 -42.11 -37.10 -74.47
N GLY A 358 -43.20 -37.07 -73.68
CA GLY A 358 -43.41 -36.06 -72.64
C GLY A 358 -42.36 -36.14 -71.51
N LEU A 359 -42.02 -37.35 -71.08
CA LEU A 359 -40.93 -37.61 -70.13
C LEU A 359 -39.58 -37.13 -70.68
N LEU A 360 -39.26 -37.42 -71.95
CA LEU A 360 -38.02 -36.96 -72.58
C LEU A 360 -37.91 -35.44 -72.63
N GLN A 361 -39.01 -34.72 -72.89
CA GLN A 361 -39.00 -33.27 -72.90
C GLN A 361 -38.70 -32.70 -71.50
N ILE A 362 -39.34 -33.25 -70.46
CA ILE A 362 -39.12 -32.83 -69.06
C ILE A 362 -37.68 -33.15 -68.62
N VAL A 363 -37.17 -34.33 -68.95
CA VAL A 363 -35.80 -34.73 -68.59
C VAL A 363 -34.76 -33.88 -69.31
N ARG A 364 -34.95 -33.59 -70.60
CA ARG A 364 -34.05 -32.70 -71.36
C ARG A 364 -34.03 -31.28 -70.80
N GLN A 365 -35.19 -30.73 -70.41
CA GLN A 365 -35.25 -29.44 -69.76
C GLN A 365 -34.48 -29.44 -68.43
N LYS A 366 -34.69 -30.46 -67.58
CA LYS A 366 -33.94 -30.60 -66.32
C LYS A 366 -32.43 -30.77 -66.52
N LEU A 367 -31.99 -31.45 -67.58
CA LEU A 367 -30.58 -31.59 -67.92
C LEU A 367 -29.94 -30.25 -68.30
N GLU A 368 -30.63 -29.42 -69.08
CA GLU A 368 -30.15 -28.09 -69.41
C GLU A 368 -30.08 -27.17 -68.17
N GLU A 369 -31.09 -27.20 -67.30
CA GLU A 369 -31.07 -26.47 -66.01
C GLU A 369 -29.91 -26.94 -65.11
N CYS A 370 -29.65 -28.24 -65.04
CA CYS A 370 -28.52 -28.77 -64.27
C CYS A 370 -27.18 -28.34 -64.86
N LYS A 371 -27.02 -28.33 -66.19
CA LYS A 371 -25.79 -27.85 -66.86
C LYS A 371 -25.52 -26.38 -66.55
N THR A 372 -26.52 -25.51 -66.66
CA THR A 372 -26.36 -24.08 -66.37
C THR A 372 -25.97 -23.85 -64.91
N ASN A 373 -26.63 -24.53 -63.97
CA ASN A 373 -26.32 -24.42 -62.54
C ASN A 373 -24.90 -24.91 -62.22
N LEU A 374 -24.44 -25.95 -62.90
CA LEU A 374 -23.11 -26.53 -62.71
C LEU A 374 -22.01 -25.62 -63.27
N GLU A 375 -22.25 -24.97 -64.40
CA GLU A 375 -21.35 -23.93 -64.94
C GLU A 375 -21.24 -22.73 -63.99
N ASP A 376 -22.34 -22.29 -63.40
CA ASP A 376 -22.35 -21.15 -62.49
C ASP A 376 -21.67 -21.46 -61.15
N CYS A 377 -21.87 -22.66 -60.60
CA CYS A 377 -21.11 -23.15 -59.44
C CYS A 377 -19.59 -23.15 -59.73
N ARG A 378 -19.18 -23.64 -60.91
CA ARG A 378 -17.77 -23.66 -61.32
C ARG A 378 -17.19 -22.26 -61.51
N LYS A 379 -17.95 -21.31 -62.07
CA LYS A 379 -17.53 -19.90 -62.18
C LYS A 379 -17.34 -19.27 -60.80
N GLN A 380 -18.29 -19.48 -59.89
CA GLN A 380 -18.23 -18.96 -58.53
C GLN A 380 -17.04 -19.53 -57.76
N LYS A 381 -16.78 -20.83 -57.89
CA LYS A 381 -15.62 -21.51 -57.31
C LYS A 381 -14.29 -20.96 -57.82
N ARG A 382 -14.15 -20.74 -59.13
CA ARG A 382 -12.95 -20.11 -59.72
C ARG A 382 -12.70 -18.71 -59.18
N LYS A 383 -13.76 -17.93 -58.99
CA LYS A 383 -13.67 -16.58 -58.40
C LYS A 383 -13.17 -16.64 -56.95
N LEU A 384 -13.75 -17.50 -56.12
CA LEU A 384 -13.33 -17.70 -54.72
C LEU A 384 -11.87 -18.17 -54.60
N VAL A 385 -11.42 -19.08 -55.48
CA VAL A 385 -10.02 -19.54 -55.52
C VAL A 385 -9.07 -18.41 -55.92
N SER A 386 -9.44 -17.59 -56.90
CA SER A 386 -8.69 -16.38 -57.28
C SER A 386 -8.56 -15.43 -56.09
N ASP A 387 -9.66 -15.13 -55.42
CA ASP A 387 -9.70 -14.14 -54.34
C ASP A 387 -8.91 -14.62 -53.11
N TYR A 388 -9.03 -15.91 -52.76
CA TYR A 388 -8.21 -16.54 -51.73
C TYR A 388 -6.72 -16.51 -52.09
N SER A 389 -6.35 -16.82 -53.34
CA SER A 389 -4.94 -16.80 -53.79
C SER A 389 -4.34 -15.39 -53.76
N LYS A 390 -5.10 -14.37 -54.17
CA LYS A 390 -4.67 -12.96 -54.13
C LYS A 390 -4.44 -12.51 -52.69
N GLU A 391 -5.35 -12.84 -51.79
CA GLU A 391 -5.24 -12.43 -50.39
C GLU A 391 -4.15 -13.20 -49.64
N ALA A 392 -3.95 -14.48 -49.95
CA ALA A 392 -2.86 -15.28 -49.40
C ALA A 392 -1.46 -14.80 -49.86
N LYS A 393 -1.35 -14.34 -51.12
CA LYS A 393 -0.09 -13.85 -51.71
C LYS A 393 0.39 -12.51 -51.15
N LYS A 394 -0.50 -11.67 -50.62
CA LYS A 394 -0.12 -10.43 -49.89
C LYS A 394 0.77 -10.68 -48.64
N LYS A 395 1.03 -11.94 -48.29
CA LYS A 395 1.93 -12.37 -47.20
C LYS A 395 3.42 -12.39 -47.61
N ARG A 396 3.75 -12.35 -48.90
CA ARG A 396 5.13 -12.31 -49.41
C ARG A 396 5.43 -10.93 -49.96
#